data_AF-A0A058Z9F4-F1
#
_entry.id   AF-A0A058Z9F4-F1
#
_cell.length_a   1.000
_cell.length_b   1.000
_cell.length_c   1.000
_cell.angle_alpha   90.00
_cell.angle_beta   90.00
_cell.angle_gamma   90.00
#
_symmetry.space_group_name_H-M   'P 1'
#
loop_
_entity.id
_entity.type
_entity.pdbx_description
1 polymer ?
#
loop_
_entity_poly.entity_id
_entity_poly.type
_entity_poly.pdbx_seq_one_letter_code
_entity_poly.pdbx_strand_id
1 'polypeptide(L)'
;MRSRPGNTDGVVSPLPPPAPAVATLWQTLSRGNRPGPRVRWYIVASSGPGALAQSNYCNAVQTGNLVFLAGHLPFDKDGKVITGKLGAGMSVEEGQAAARAAALGLVSTLNQHLNGDLERVSRIVKMSALINCTPDFSMHPAVANGASDTMVQVFGSAIGSHARCAAGFISLPLEAAVEVELIVEVSDDVNASPKAHI
;
A
#
# COMPACT_ATOMS: atom_id res chain seq x y z
N MET A 1 39.50 -49.76 -14.59
CA MET A 1 38.09 -49.93 -14.21
C MET A 1 37.66 -48.67 -13.47
N ARG A 2 36.67 -47.95 -14.03
CA ARG A 2 35.97 -46.74 -13.52
C ARG A 2 36.75 -45.42 -13.41
N SER A 3 36.66 -44.64 -14.49
CA SER A 3 36.80 -43.17 -14.51
C SER A 3 35.66 -42.51 -13.72
N ARG A 4 35.98 -41.43 -13.00
CA ARG A 4 35.00 -40.48 -12.44
C ARG A 4 34.79 -39.34 -13.45
N PRO A 5 33.55 -38.98 -13.85
CA PRO A 5 33.25 -37.63 -14.31
C PRO A 5 33.05 -36.74 -13.06
N GLY A 6 33.59 -35.54 -12.94
CA GLY A 6 33.53 -34.46 -13.93
C GLY A 6 32.37 -33.53 -13.53
N ASN A 7 32.59 -32.70 -12.50
CA ASN A 7 31.65 -31.67 -12.07
C ASN A 7 31.75 -30.51 -13.07
N THR A 8 30.71 -30.33 -13.91
CA THR A 8 30.58 -29.17 -14.81
C THR A 8 29.53 -28.23 -14.26
N ASP A 9 29.91 -26.96 -14.23
CA ASP A 9 29.16 -25.78 -13.82
C ASP A 9 27.69 -25.80 -14.27
N GLY A 10 26.78 -25.68 -13.29
CA GLY A 10 25.35 -25.55 -13.51
C GLY A 10 25.01 -24.20 -14.13
N VAL A 11 24.97 -24.15 -15.46
CA VAL A 11 24.30 -23.08 -16.22
C VAL A 11 22.80 -23.25 -16.04
N VAL A 12 22.17 -22.34 -15.29
CA VAL A 12 20.71 -22.25 -15.18
C VAL A 12 20.17 -21.87 -16.56
N SER A 13 19.39 -22.76 -17.18
CA SER A 13 18.72 -22.51 -18.46
C SER A 13 17.62 -21.45 -18.26
N PRO A 14 17.44 -20.48 -19.18
CA PRO A 14 16.37 -19.50 -19.07
C PRO A 14 15.00 -20.18 -19.17
N LEU A 15 14.05 -19.70 -18.37
CA LEU A 15 12.66 -20.17 -18.37
C LEU A 15 12.08 -20.09 -19.80
N PRO A 16 11.35 -21.11 -20.27
CA PRO A 16 10.73 -21.06 -21.59
C PRO A 16 9.70 -19.92 -21.67
N PRO A 17 9.53 -19.28 -22.85
CA PRO A 17 8.52 -18.24 -23.02
C PRO A 17 7.10 -18.81 -22.82
N PRO A 18 6.15 -18.00 -22.33
CA PRO A 18 4.80 -18.47 -22.03
C PRO A 18 4.11 -18.99 -23.30
N ALA A 19 3.32 -20.05 -23.12
CA ALA A 19 2.58 -20.73 -24.18
C ALA A 19 1.65 -19.76 -24.97
N PRO A 20 1.42 -20.01 -26.27
CA PRO A 20 0.75 -19.07 -27.20
C PRO A 20 -0.65 -18.61 -26.78
N ALA A 21 -1.33 -19.31 -25.86
CA ALA A 21 -2.64 -18.94 -25.34
C ALA A 21 -2.64 -17.60 -24.57
N VAL A 22 -1.53 -17.21 -23.93
CA VAL A 22 -1.44 -15.97 -23.13
C VAL A 22 -1.27 -14.74 -24.03
N ALA A 23 -0.54 -14.88 -25.14
CA ALA A 23 -0.32 -13.79 -26.10
C ALA A 23 -1.61 -13.42 -26.84
N THR A 24 -2.45 -14.40 -27.18
CA THR A 24 -3.74 -14.16 -27.84
C THR A 24 -4.71 -13.44 -26.91
N LEU A 25 -4.78 -13.84 -25.63
CA LEU A 25 -5.62 -13.16 -24.63
C LEU A 25 -5.17 -11.71 -24.40
N TRP A 26 -3.85 -11.46 -24.42
CA TRP A 26 -3.29 -10.10 -24.30
C TRP A 26 -3.67 -9.22 -25.51
N GLN A 27 -3.61 -9.74 -26.74
CA GLN A 27 -4.04 -9.02 -27.93
C GLN A 27 -5.55 -8.75 -27.97
N THR A 28 -6.37 -9.68 -27.46
CA THR A 28 -7.83 -9.51 -27.34
C THR A 28 -8.20 -8.48 -26.28
N LEU A 29 -7.51 -8.43 -25.14
CA LEU A 29 -7.71 -7.41 -24.11
C LEU A 29 -7.19 -6.03 -24.52
N SER A 30 -6.13 -5.98 -25.33
CA SER A 30 -5.57 -4.74 -25.89
C SER A 30 -6.45 -4.10 -26.97
N ARG A 31 -7.36 -4.87 -27.59
CA ARG A 31 -8.29 -4.42 -28.62
C ARG A 31 -9.74 -4.55 -28.14
N GLY A 32 -10.11 -3.70 -27.19
CA GLY A 32 -11.47 -3.18 -27.02
C GLY A 32 -12.58 -4.20 -26.72
N ASN A 33 -12.84 -4.42 -25.44
CA ASN A 33 -14.21 -4.46 -24.94
C ASN A 33 -14.24 -4.09 -23.45
N ARG A 34 -14.79 -2.92 -23.11
CA ARG A 34 -14.92 -2.43 -21.74
C ARG A 34 -16.00 -3.26 -21.02
N PRO A 35 -15.77 -3.79 -19.81
CA PRO A 35 -16.89 -4.13 -18.94
C PRO A 35 -17.60 -2.82 -18.52
N GLY A 36 -18.92 -2.86 -18.36
CA GLY A 36 -19.82 -1.71 -18.20
C GLY A 36 -19.53 -0.76 -17.01
N PRO A 37 -20.40 0.24 -16.77
CA PRO A 37 -20.04 1.55 -16.20
C PRO A 37 -19.74 1.59 -14.69
N ARG A 38 -19.41 0.48 -14.03
CA ARG A 38 -19.31 0.44 -12.55
C ARG A 38 -17.90 0.25 -11.97
N VAL A 39 -16.89 -0.06 -12.79
CA VAL A 39 -15.51 -0.21 -12.30
C VAL A 39 -14.58 0.62 -13.18
N ARG A 40 -14.14 1.76 -12.64
CA ARG A 40 -13.13 2.60 -13.28
C ARG A 40 -11.76 2.20 -12.74
N TRP A 41 -11.02 1.44 -13.53
CA TRP A 41 -9.63 1.13 -13.23
C TRP A 41 -8.76 2.36 -13.47
N TYR A 42 -8.18 2.90 -12.41
CA TYR A 42 -7.06 3.83 -12.52
C TYR A 42 -5.79 3.05 -12.18
N ILE A 43 -5.02 2.70 -13.20
CA ILE A 43 -3.65 2.24 -12.99
C ILE A 43 -2.81 3.51 -12.80
N VAL A 44 -2.64 3.93 -11.55
CA VAL A 44 -1.61 4.92 -11.21
C VAL A 44 -0.31 4.15 -11.07
N ALA A 45 0.44 4.07 -12.17
CA ALA A 45 1.85 3.73 -12.11
C ALA A 45 2.56 4.91 -11.44
N SER A 46 2.74 4.86 -10.13
CA SER A 46 3.46 5.88 -9.39
C SER A 46 4.94 5.82 -9.75
N SER A 47 5.45 6.90 -10.34
CA SER A 47 6.87 7.11 -10.62
C SER A 47 7.58 7.92 -9.51
N GLY A 48 7.09 7.83 -8.26
CA GLY A 48 7.65 8.52 -7.10
C GLY A 48 8.46 7.61 -6.17
N PRO A 49 9.46 8.15 -5.45
CA PRO A 49 10.19 7.38 -4.44
C PRO A 49 9.21 6.92 -3.34
N GLY A 50 9.15 5.61 -3.11
CA GLY A 50 8.22 4.96 -2.18
C GLY A 50 7.30 3.91 -2.83
N ALA A 51 7.20 3.93 -4.16
CA ALA A 51 6.47 2.90 -4.88
C ALA A 51 7.41 1.92 -5.57
N LEU A 52 7.76 0.86 -4.84
CA LEU A 52 8.24 -0.34 -5.51
C LEU A 52 7.02 -1.05 -6.12
N ALA A 53 6.56 -0.58 -7.28
CA ALA A 53 5.71 -1.41 -8.13
C ALA A 53 6.57 -2.56 -8.68
N GLN A 54 6.84 -3.58 -7.86
CA GLN A 54 7.64 -4.74 -8.22
C GLN A 54 6.79 -5.94 -8.71
N SER A 55 5.47 -5.78 -8.93
CA SER A 55 4.62 -6.89 -9.40
C SER A 55 3.28 -6.40 -10.00
N ASN A 56 2.49 -7.35 -10.53
CA ASN A 56 1.18 -7.19 -11.18
C ASN A 56 0.05 -6.74 -10.22
N TYR A 57 0.28 -5.72 -9.40
CA TYR A 57 -0.73 -5.09 -8.54
C TYR A 57 -0.68 -3.56 -8.67
N CYS A 58 -1.78 -2.89 -8.29
CA CYS A 58 -1.90 -1.43 -8.32
C CYS A 58 -1.80 -0.87 -6.90
N ASN A 59 -1.24 0.33 -6.74
CA ASN A 59 -1.16 0.99 -5.44
C ASN A 59 -2.52 1.47 -4.92
N ALA A 60 -3.46 1.71 -5.84
CA ALA A 60 -4.84 2.02 -5.54
C ALA A 60 -5.76 1.38 -6.59
N VAL A 61 -6.92 0.90 -6.16
CA VAL A 61 -8.00 0.44 -7.04
C VAL A 61 -9.30 1.04 -6.54
N GLN A 62 -10.11 1.57 -7.46
CA GLN A 62 -11.42 2.15 -7.14
C GLN A 62 -12.56 1.30 -7.72
N THR A 63 -13.57 1.04 -6.89
CA THR A 63 -14.83 0.41 -7.28
C THR A 63 -15.99 1.18 -6.67
N GLY A 64 -16.87 1.75 -7.52
CA GLY A 64 -17.83 2.75 -7.07
C GLY A 64 -17.13 3.93 -6.38
N ASN A 65 -17.61 4.29 -5.19
CA ASN A 65 -17.07 5.35 -4.34
C ASN A 65 -15.95 4.88 -3.39
N LEU A 66 -15.55 3.60 -3.42
CA LEU A 66 -14.51 3.07 -2.54
C LEU A 66 -13.17 2.94 -3.26
N VAL A 67 -12.13 3.53 -2.67
CA VAL A 67 -10.73 3.41 -3.04
C VAL A 67 -10.04 2.48 -2.05
N PHE A 68 -9.47 1.40 -2.57
CA PHE A 68 -8.66 0.43 -1.84
C PHE A 68 -7.20 0.74 -2.12
N LEU A 69 -6.46 1.14 -1.08
CA LEU A 69 -5.03 1.42 -1.16
C LEU A 69 -4.25 0.18 -0.72
N ALA A 70 -3.24 -0.19 -1.49
CA ALA A 70 -2.32 -1.25 -1.13
C ALA A 70 -1.49 -0.88 0.12
N GLY A 71 -0.93 -1.89 0.77
CA GLY A 71 -0.03 -1.69 1.91
C GLY A 71 1.15 -0.77 1.57
N HIS A 72 1.39 0.20 2.44
CA HIS A 72 2.51 1.13 2.35
C HIS A 72 3.50 0.90 3.47
N LEU A 73 4.77 0.82 3.09
CA LEU A 73 5.89 0.76 4.00
C LEU A 73 6.30 2.17 4.45
N PRO A 74 6.91 2.31 5.64
CA PRO A 74 7.36 3.58 6.18
C PRO A 74 8.69 3.96 5.55
N PHE A 75 8.73 5.09 4.84
CA PHE A 75 9.97 5.65 4.31
C PHE A 75 10.38 6.88 5.13
N ASP A 76 11.66 6.98 5.46
CA ASP A 76 12.24 8.17 6.06
C ASP A 76 12.42 9.31 5.04
N LYS A 77 12.87 10.46 5.52
CA LYS A 77 13.13 11.65 4.69
C LYS A 77 14.15 11.43 3.57
N ASP A 78 15.01 10.42 3.70
CA ASP A 78 16.06 10.09 2.75
C ASP A 78 15.61 8.97 1.78
N GLY A 79 14.33 8.56 1.85
CA GLY A 79 13.74 7.55 0.99
C GLY A 79 14.13 6.11 1.38
N LYS A 80 14.64 5.89 2.60
CA LYS A 80 14.95 4.54 3.09
C LYS A 80 13.80 3.99 3.92
N VAL A 81 13.57 2.68 3.82
CA VAL A 81 12.56 2.01 4.65
C VAL A 81 12.98 2.07 6.11
N ILE A 82 12.07 2.49 6.98
CA ILE A 82 12.23 2.42 8.43
C ILE A 82 12.05 0.97 8.83
N THR A 83 13.16 0.32 9.15
CA THR A 83 13.22 -1.09 9.53
C THR A 83 13.30 -1.25 11.05
N GLY A 84 12.88 -2.40 11.55
CA GLY A 84 12.95 -2.69 12.98
C GLY A 84 11.90 -3.70 13.44
N LYS A 85 12.07 -4.19 14.66
CA LYS A 85 11.14 -5.14 15.29
C LYS A 85 10.76 -4.65 16.68
N LEU A 86 9.47 -4.39 16.88
CA LEU A 86 8.89 -3.98 18.15
C LEU A 86 9.03 -5.10 19.18
N GLY A 87 9.48 -4.75 20.39
CA GLY A 87 9.84 -5.72 21.42
C GLY A 87 11.24 -6.35 21.23
N ALA A 88 11.98 -5.98 20.19
CA ALA A 88 13.36 -6.42 19.94
C ALA A 88 14.26 -5.24 19.54
N GLY A 89 14.27 -4.18 20.36
CA GLY A 89 15.17 -3.04 20.22
C GLY A 89 14.55 -1.78 19.60
N MET A 90 13.33 -1.86 19.04
CA MET A 90 12.55 -0.69 18.64
C MET A 90 11.52 -0.33 19.71
N SER A 91 11.46 0.95 20.06
CA SER A 91 10.50 1.53 21.01
C SER A 91 9.12 1.74 20.38
N VAL A 92 8.10 1.93 21.22
CA VAL A 92 6.73 2.20 20.74
C VAL A 92 6.66 3.53 20.00
N GLU A 93 7.40 4.54 20.48
CA GLU A 93 7.47 5.88 19.92
C GLU A 93 8.12 5.86 18.53
N GLU A 94 9.19 5.09 18.34
CA GLU A 94 9.78 4.85 17.01
C GLU A 94 8.80 4.13 16.09
N GLY A 95 8.06 3.15 16.62
CA GLY A 95 6.98 2.48 15.88
C GLY A 95 5.86 3.44 15.46
N GLN A 96 5.46 4.37 16.32
CA GLN A 96 4.48 5.41 15.98
C GLN A 96 4.99 6.33 14.87
N ALA A 97 6.26 6.72 14.92
CA ALA A 97 6.89 7.52 13.87
C ALA A 97 6.92 6.76 12.53
N ALA A 98 7.20 5.46 12.55
CA ALA A 98 7.11 4.60 11.37
C ALA A 98 5.67 4.52 10.85
N ALA A 99 4.68 4.24 11.71
CA ALA A 99 3.27 4.19 11.33
C ALA A 99 2.79 5.51 10.68
N ARG A 100 3.23 6.65 11.22
CA ARG A 100 3.01 7.98 10.63
C ARG A 100 3.62 8.11 9.23
N ALA A 101 4.86 7.66 9.03
CA ALA A 101 5.51 7.71 7.72
C ALA A 101 4.75 6.87 6.67
N ALA A 102 4.32 5.65 7.02
CA ALA A 102 3.49 4.81 6.16
C ALA A 102 2.14 5.48 5.82
N ALA A 103 1.48 6.07 6.82
CA ALA A 103 0.24 6.81 6.65
C ALA A 103 0.40 8.03 5.70
N LEU A 104 1.50 8.77 5.79
CA LEU A 104 1.79 9.87 4.86
C LEU A 104 2.03 9.36 3.43
N GLY A 105 2.67 8.19 3.27
CA GLY A 105 2.80 7.52 1.98
C GLY A 105 1.44 7.21 1.36
N LEU A 106 0.50 6.67 2.15
CA LEU A 106 -0.87 6.42 1.72
C LEU A 106 -1.60 7.70 1.29
N VAL A 107 -1.47 8.79 2.05
CA VAL A 107 -2.06 10.09 1.67
C VAL A 107 -1.47 10.59 0.35
N SER A 108 -0.17 10.43 0.13
CA SER A 108 0.47 10.78 -1.15
C SER A 108 -0.08 9.97 -2.32
N THR A 109 -0.23 8.65 -2.16
CA THR A 109 -0.82 7.78 -3.18
C THR A 109 -2.28 8.11 -3.44
N LEU A 110 -3.06 8.37 -2.38
CA LEU A 110 -4.46 8.79 -2.50
C LEU A 110 -4.57 10.12 -3.24
N ASN A 111 -3.72 11.09 -2.91
CA ASN A 111 -3.66 12.38 -3.59
C ASN A 111 -3.36 12.20 -5.09
N GLN A 112 -2.39 11.36 -5.44
CA GLN A 112 -2.08 11.04 -6.84
C GLN A 112 -3.27 10.38 -7.55
N HIS A 113 -3.93 9.42 -6.88
CA HIS A 113 -5.13 8.74 -7.40
C HIS A 113 -6.30 9.69 -7.64
N LEU A 114 -6.45 10.71 -6.79
CA LEU A 114 -7.47 11.75 -6.90
C LEU A 114 -7.04 12.97 -7.71
N ASN A 115 -5.94 12.87 -8.47
CA ASN A 115 -5.41 13.94 -9.32
C ASN A 115 -5.10 15.25 -8.56
N GLY A 116 -4.68 15.14 -7.30
CA GLY A 116 -4.34 16.28 -6.44
C GLY A 116 -5.50 16.80 -5.59
N ASP A 117 -6.70 16.21 -5.71
CA ASP A 117 -7.91 16.70 -5.05
C ASP A 117 -8.32 15.83 -3.87
N LEU A 118 -7.71 16.09 -2.71
CA LEU A 118 -8.04 15.40 -1.46
C LEU A 118 -9.39 15.84 -0.86
N GLU A 119 -10.00 16.93 -1.33
CA GLU A 119 -11.33 17.37 -0.86
C GLU A 119 -12.43 16.39 -1.27
N ARG A 120 -12.15 15.52 -2.25
CA ARG A 120 -13.04 14.43 -2.65
C ARG A 120 -13.12 13.31 -1.61
N VAL A 121 -12.23 13.26 -0.62
CA VAL A 121 -12.27 12.24 0.43
C VAL A 121 -13.46 12.51 1.36
N SER A 122 -14.45 11.63 1.31
CA SER A 122 -15.65 11.73 2.13
C SER A 122 -15.50 11.00 3.47
N ARG A 123 -14.75 9.89 3.50
CA ARG A 123 -14.53 9.12 4.72
C ARG A 123 -13.28 8.25 4.64
N ILE A 124 -12.49 8.18 5.71
CA ILE A 124 -11.57 7.06 5.93
C ILE A 124 -12.39 5.92 6.55
N VAL A 125 -12.66 4.88 5.77
CA VAL A 125 -13.58 3.80 6.16
C VAL A 125 -12.89 2.84 7.11
N LYS A 126 -11.72 2.35 6.72
CA LYS A 126 -10.95 1.37 7.49
C LYS A 126 -9.44 1.58 7.31
N MET A 127 -8.72 1.39 8.40
CA MET A 127 -7.25 1.25 8.42
C MET A 127 -6.85 -0.11 8.96
N SER A 128 -5.91 -0.78 8.32
CA SER A 128 -5.20 -1.92 8.91
C SER A 128 -3.74 -1.56 9.11
N ALA A 129 -3.22 -1.79 10.32
CA ALA A 129 -1.82 -1.61 10.68
C ALA A 129 -1.20 -2.96 11.03
N LEU A 130 -0.20 -3.35 10.25
CA LEU A 130 0.58 -4.57 10.40
C LEU A 130 1.91 -4.17 11.04
N ILE A 131 2.26 -4.76 12.17
CA ILE A 131 3.39 -4.30 12.99
C ILE A 131 4.40 -5.43 13.13
N ASN A 132 5.64 -5.21 12.70
CA ASN A 132 6.71 -6.18 12.83
C ASN A 132 7.14 -6.26 14.29
N CYS A 133 6.85 -7.38 14.97
CA CYS A 133 7.08 -7.49 16.41
C CYS A 133 7.53 -8.88 16.85
N THR A 134 7.93 -8.97 18.12
CA THR A 134 8.12 -10.25 18.80
C THR A 134 6.76 -10.87 19.19
N PRO A 135 6.71 -12.19 19.45
CA PRO A 135 5.47 -12.85 19.88
C PRO A 135 4.86 -12.29 21.17
N ASP A 136 5.69 -11.75 22.08
CA ASP A 136 5.26 -11.24 23.38
C ASP A 136 4.89 -9.75 23.37
N PHE A 137 5.10 -9.06 22.24
CA PHE A 137 4.74 -7.65 22.11
C PHE A 137 3.21 -7.51 22.04
N SER A 138 2.64 -6.59 22.81
CA SER A 138 1.18 -6.41 22.93
C SER A 138 0.70 -4.97 22.67
N MET A 139 1.64 -4.03 22.48
CA MET A 139 1.35 -2.59 22.33
C MET A 139 1.00 -2.17 20.89
N HIS A 140 0.44 -3.09 20.09
CA HIS A 140 0.07 -2.83 18.70
C HIS A 140 -0.86 -1.62 18.52
N PRO A 141 -1.91 -1.43 19.34
CA PRO A 141 -2.79 -0.26 19.19
C PRO A 141 -2.06 1.06 19.43
N ALA A 142 -1.07 1.08 20.34
CA ALA A 142 -0.28 2.28 20.62
C ALA A 142 0.60 2.67 19.43
N VAL A 143 1.25 1.69 18.78
CA VAL A 143 2.02 1.90 17.55
C VAL A 143 1.13 2.41 16.42
N ALA A 144 -0.03 1.77 16.21
CA ALA A 144 -0.99 2.14 15.17
C ALA A 144 -1.58 3.56 15.35
N ASN A 145 -1.53 4.14 16.56
CA ASN A 145 -1.98 5.52 16.78
C ASN A 145 -1.18 6.53 15.94
N GLY A 146 0.11 6.28 15.66
CA GLY A 146 0.89 7.15 14.78
C GLY A 146 0.24 7.32 13.39
N ALA A 147 -0.34 6.24 12.84
CA ALA A 147 -1.08 6.29 11.59
C ALA A 147 -2.48 6.91 11.78
N SER A 148 -3.20 6.53 12.85
CA SER A 148 -4.55 7.04 13.09
C SER A 148 -4.60 8.55 13.35
N ASP A 149 -3.68 9.06 14.17
CA ASP A 149 -3.57 10.48 14.48
C ASP A 149 -3.20 11.27 13.22
N THR A 150 -2.37 10.72 12.35
CA THR A 150 -2.04 11.32 11.04
C THR A 150 -3.28 11.48 10.17
N MET A 151 -4.15 10.47 10.08
CA MET A 151 -5.39 10.58 9.31
C MET A 151 -6.32 11.67 9.86
N VAL A 152 -6.45 11.76 11.18
CA VAL A 152 -7.26 12.79 11.84
C VAL A 152 -6.64 14.18 11.66
N GLN A 153 -5.32 14.32 11.72
CA GLN A 153 -4.62 15.58 11.48
C GLN A 153 -4.80 16.07 10.04
N VAL A 154 -4.77 15.16 9.05
CA VAL A 154 -4.88 15.51 7.63
C VAL A 154 -6.32 15.81 7.22
N PHE A 155 -7.28 14.97 7.62
CA PHE A 155 -8.67 15.05 7.14
C PHE A 155 -9.67 15.61 8.18
N GLY A 156 -9.21 15.95 9.38
CA GLY A 156 -10.07 16.29 10.50
C GLY A 156 -10.75 15.06 11.11
N SER A 157 -11.35 15.21 12.30
CA SER A 157 -11.93 14.08 13.04
C SER A 157 -13.17 13.48 12.37
N ALA A 158 -13.97 14.28 11.67
CA ALA A 158 -15.20 13.82 11.02
C ALA A 158 -14.95 12.84 9.86
N ILE A 159 -13.91 13.08 9.07
CA ILE A 159 -13.52 12.27 7.91
C ILE A 159 -12.44 11.26 8.28
N GLY A 160 -11.46 11.70 9.06
CA GLY A 160 -10.26 10.95 9.42
C GLY A 160 -10.46 9.85 10.45
N SER A 161 -11.55 9.86 11.24
CA SER A 161 -11.84 8.77 12.18
C SER A 161 -12.33 7.52 11.45
N HIS A 162 -11.78 6.35 11.77
CA HIS A 162 -11.96 5.12 10.98
C HIS A 162 -12.13 3.88 11.85
N ALA A 163 -12.71 2.82 11.26
CA ALA A 163 -12.57 1.47 11.81
C ALA A 163 -11.11 1.02 11.69
N ARG A 164 -10.62 0.23 12.65
CA ARG A 164 -9.20 -0.15 12.69
C ARG A 164 -8.97 -1.62 13.02
N CYS A 165 -7.98 -2.21 12.36
CA CYS A 165 -7.29 -3.43 12.79
C CYS A 165 -5.83 -3.08 13.08
N ALA A 166 -5.29 -3.53 14.22
CA ALA A 166 -3.87 -3.43 14.54
C ALA A 166 -3.38 -4.80 15.01
N ALA A 167 -2.47 -5.40 14.25
CA ALA A 167 -2.04 -6.78 14.49
C ALA A 167 -0.52 -6.93 14.37
N GLY A 168 0.03 -7.83 15.18
CA GLY A 168 1.44 -8.20 15.17
C GLY A 168 1.76 -9.22 14.08
N PHE A 169 2.89 -9.04 13.42
CA PHE A 169 3.42 -9.90 12.38
C PHE A 169 4.86 -10.29 12.70
N ILE A 170 5.23 -11.53 12.35
CA ILE A 170 6.59 -12.07 12.59
C ILE A 170 7.61 -11.41 11.66
N SER A 171 7.19 -10.95 10.49
CA SER A 171 8.03 -10.24 9.51
C SER A 171 7.16 -9.45 8.55
N LEU A 172 7.71 -8.36 8.01
CA LEU A 172 7.11 -7.55 6.94
C LEU A 172 8.09 -7.43 5.77
N PRO A 173 7.64 -7.05 4.56
CA PRO A 173 8.52 -6.84 3.42
C PRO A 173 9.67 -5.88 3.75
N LEU A 174 10.87 -6.21 3.29
CA LEU A 174 12.10 -5.42 3.51
C LEU A 174 12.44 -5.19 5.00
N GLU A 175 11.92 -6.03 5.91
CA GLU A 175 12.05 -5.86 7.36
C GLU A 175 11.50 -4.52 7.88
N ALA A 176 10.52 -3.96 7.17
CA ALA A 176 9.82 -2.75 7.61
C ALA A 176 9.28 -2.89 9.03
N ALA A 177 9.30 -1.80 9.79
CA ALA A 177 8.79 -1.77 11.17
C ALA A 177 7.26 -1.89 11.23
N VAL A 178 6.58 -1.26 10.27
CA VAL A 178 5.11 -1.20 10.17
C VAL A 178 4.74 -1.27 8.69
N GLU A 179 3.54 -1.74 8.37
CA GLU A 179 2.90 -1.58 7.06
C GLU A 179 1.45 -1.16 7.30
N VAL A 180 0.94 -0.20 6.53
CA VAL A 180 -0.42 0.33 6.70
C VAL A 180 -1.17 0.29 5.37
N GLU A 181 -2.44 -0.10 5.41
CA GLU A 181 -3.37 -0.05 4.27
C GLU A 181 -4.64 0.73 4.64
N LEU A 182 -5.35 1.24 3.62
CA LEU A 182 -6.56 2.04 3.79
C LEU A 182 -7.66 1.63 2.82
N ILE A 183 -8.90 1.75 3.31
CA ILE A 183 -10.11 1.81 2.50
C ILE A 183 -10.71 3.20 2.70
N VAL A 184 -10.93 3.92 1.60
CA VAL A 184 -11.36 5.31 1.60
C VAL A 184 -12.61 5.47 0.75
N GLU A 185 -13.60 6.20 1.25
CA GLU A 185 -14.75 6.63 0.47
C GLU A 185 -14.49 8.00 -0.14
N VAL A 186 -14.79 8.14 -1.43
CA VAL A 186 -14.59 9.39 -2.19
C VAL A 186 -15.87 9.80 -2.91
N SER A 187 -16.08 11.11 -3.08
CA SER A 187 -17.19 11.64 -3.85
C SER A 187 -16.92 11.58 -5.36
N ASP A 188 -17.99 11.38 -6.13
CA ASP A 188 -17.97 11.40 -7.60
C ASP A 188 -17.97 12.83 -8.18
N ASP A 189 -18.10 13.85 -7.32
CA ASP A 189 -18.32 15.21 -7.74
C ASP A 189 -17.03 15.90 -8.18
N VAL A 190 -16.79 15.91 -9.49
CA VAL A 190 -15.89 16.87 -10.16
C VAL A 190 -16.45 18.32 -10.08
N ASN A 191 -17.64 18.51 -9.51
CA ASN A 191 -18.39 19.79 -9.47
C ASN A 191 -18.93 20.18 -8.08
N ALA A 192 -18.48 19.56 -6.98
CA ALA A 192 -18.91 19.99 -5.65
C ALA A 192 -18.34 21.40 -5.39
N SER A 193 -19.23 22.41 -5.40
CA SER A 193 -18.87 23.78 -5.05
C SER A 193 -18.26 23.81 -3.64
N PRO A 194 -17.33 24.75 -3.35
CA PRO A 194 -16.72 24.84 -2.02
C PRO A 194 -17.81 24.96 -0.97
N LYS A 195 -17.88 24.01 -0.03
CA LYS A 195 -18.79 24.12 1.10
C LYS A 195 -18.36 25.34 1.90
N ALA A 196 -19.19 26.38 1.89
CA ALA A 196 -18.97 27.59 2.67
C ALA A 196 -18.84 27.22 4.15
N HIS A 197 -17.69 27.52 4.74
CA HIS A 197 -17.54 27.52 6.19
C HIS A 197 -18.24 28.78 6.73
N ILE A 198 -19.22 28.57 7.61
CA ILE A 198 -19.83 29.58 8.48
C ILE A 198 -18.89 29.82 9.66
#